data_AF-A0A0F9F933-F1
#
_entry.id   AF-A0A0F9F933-F1
#
_cell.length_a   1.000
_cell.length_b   1.000
_cell.length_c   1.000
_cell.angle_alpha   90.00
_cell.angle_beta   90.00
_cell.angle_gamma   90.00
#
_symmetry.space_group_name_H-M   'P 1'
#
loop_
_entity.id
_entity.type
_entity.pdbx_description
1 polymer ?
#
loop_
_entity_poly.entity_id
_entity_poly.type
_entity_poly.pdbx_seq_one_letter_code
_entity_poly.pdbx_strand_id
1 'polypeptide(L)'
;MIDTLLKNRTKADESTILKSLGICPGGYGAMTIPRPSNVDDPTVFARLLDAIEEMQKDLPSVFPIHTPDAEQHRQEGLPGPH
;
A
#
# COMPACT_ATOMS: atom_id res chain seq x y z
N MET A 1 22.20 -2.21 0.19
CA MET A 1 20.85 -2.71 -0.13
C MET A 1 20.42 -2.43 -1.58
N ILE A 2 21.36 -2.23 -2.51
CA ILE A 2 21.07 -2.18 -3.96
C ILE A 2 20.84 -3.60 -4.52
N ASP A 3 21.54 -4.61 -4.00
CA ASP A 3 21.51 -5.96 -4.55
C ASP A 3 20.12 -6.61 -4.46
N THR A 4 19.40 -6.40 -3.35
CA THR A 4 18.03 -6.89 -3.21
C THR A 4 17.06 -6.18 -4.15
N LEU A 5 17.25 -4.87 -4.39
CA LEU A 5 16.46 -4.11 -5.36
C LEU A 5 16.70 -4.65 -6.78
N LEU A 6 17.96 -4.86 -7.16
CA LEU A 6 18.31 -5.43 -8.48
C LEU A 6 17.78 -6.85 -8.67
N LYS A 7 17.86 -7.70 -7.64
CA LYS A 7 17.33 -9.08 -7.67
C LYS A 7 15.81 -9.13 -7.85
N ASN A 8 15.08 -8.13 -7.35
CA ASN A 8 13.62 -8.07 -7.49
C ASN A 8 13.17 -7.28 -8.73
N ARG A 9 14.08 -6.66 -9.48
CA ARG A 9 13.74 -5.89 -10.69
C ARG A 9 13.04 -6.76 -11.72
N THR A 10 13.58 -7.93 -12.07
CA THR A 10 12.97 -8.84 -13.04
C THR A 10 11.57 -9.26 -12.61
N LYS A 11 11.36 -9.57 -11.32
CA LYS A 11 10.04 -9.91 -10.79
C LYS A 11 9.05 -8.74 -10.85
N ALA A 12 9.53 -7.51 -10.66
CA ALA A 12 8.71 -6.32 -10.78
C ALA A 12 8.31 -6.06 -12.24
N ASP A 13 9.23 -6.24 -13.18
CA ASP A 13 8.99 -6.09 -14.62
C ASP A 13 7.99 -7.14 -15.15
N GLU A 14 8.01 -8.36 -14.61
CA GLU A 14 7.06 -9.44 -14.93
C GLU A 14 5.72 -9.33 -14.20
N SER A 15 5.59 -8.40 -13.25
CA SER A 15 4.40 -8.28 -12.39
C SER A 15 3.19 -7.79 -13.17
N THR A 16 2.04 -8.44 -12.96
CA THR A 16 0.75 -8.05 -13.53
C THR A 16 -0.02 -7.07 -12.64
N ILE A 17 0.60 -6.58 -11.55
CA ILE A 17 -0.10 -5.80 -10.52
C ILE A 17 -0.78 -4.54 -11.06
N LEU A 18 -0.16 -3.84 -12.02
CA LEU A 18 -0.75 -2.65 -12.63
C LEU A 18 -2.06 -2.98 -13.35
N LYS A 19 -2.10 -4.14 -14.03
CA LYS A 19 -3.31 -4.64 -14.69
C LYS A 19 -4.38 -5.03 -13.68
N SER A 20 -4.00 -5.72 -12.61
CA SER A 20 -4.92 -6.12 -11.53
C SER A 20 -5.54 -4.91 -10.82
N LEU A 21 -4.78 -3.82 -10.68
CA LEU A 21 -5.24 -2.55 -10.10
C LEU A 21 -5.94 -1.64 -11.13
N GLY A 22 -5.96 -2.00 -12.42
CA GLY A 22 -6.57 -1.19 -13.47
C GLY A 22 -5.87 0.14 -13.75
N ILE A 23 -4.58 0.27 -13.44
CA ILE A 23 -3.80 1.51 -13.58
C ILE A 23 -2.75 1.41 -14.69
N CYS A 24 -2.46 2.54 -15.32
CA CYS A 24 -1.46 2.63 -16.39
C CYS A 24 -0.07 2.96 -15.83
N PRO A 25 1.03 2.47 -16.45
CA PRO A 25 2.38 2.91 -16.12
C PRO A 25 2.51 4.44 -16.19
N GLY A 26 3.06 5.06 -15.14
CA GLY A 26 3.18 6.51 -15.03
C GLY A 26 1.88 7.26 -14.71
N GLY A 27 0.74 6.58 -14.67
CA GLY A 27 -0.57 7.14 -14.31
C GLY A 27 -0.94 6.99 -12.83
N TYR A 28 0.05 6.79 -11.95
CA TYR A 28 -0.17 6.64 -10.52
C TYR A 28 1.00 7.19 -9.71
N GLY A 29 0.71 7.62 -8.49
CA GLY A 29 1.70 7.93 -7.46
C GLY A 29 1.92 6.71 -6.55
N ALA A 30 3.17 6.30 -6.33
CA ALA A 30 3.50 5.34 -5.28
C ALA A 30 3.78 6.10 -3.98
N MET A 31 3.04 5.79 -2.93
CA MET A 31 3.16 6.45 -1.62
C MET A 31 3.63 5.44 -0.58
N THR A 32 4.39 5.92 0.42
CA THR A 32 4.67 5.20 1.66
C THR A 32 4.21 6.05 2.83
N ILE A 33 3.69 5.42 3.89
CA ILE A 33 3.38 6.13 5.14
C ILE A 33 4.68 6.14 5.96
N PRO A 34 5.23 7.33 6.25
CA PRO A 34 6.61 7.43 6.71
C PRO A 34 6.83 6.99 8.16
N ARG A 35 5.79 6.90 9.01
CA ARG A 35 5.91 6.45 10.42
C ARG A 35 4.61 5.83 10.97
N PRO A 36 4.71 4.84 11.89
CA PRO A 36 3.56 4.26 12.60
C PRO A 36 2.69 5.31 13.33
N SER A 37 3.30 6.36 13.87
CA SER A 37 2.58 7.42 14.59
C SER A 37 1.50 8.14 13.75
N ASN A 38 1.56 8.06 12.42
CA ASN A 38 0.56 8.66 11.54
C ASN A 38 -0.65 7.74 11.29
N VAL A 39 -0.55 6.46 11.69
CA VAL A 39 -1.62 5.45 11.62
C VAL A 39 -2.13 5.02 13.00
N ASP A 40 -1.35 5.26 14.07
CA ASP A 40 -1.70 4.86 15.44
C ASP A 40 -2.79 5.75 16.08
N ASP A 41 -2.89 7.03 15.69
CA ASP A 41 -3.96 7.93 16.12
C ASP A 41 -5.09 7.97 15.07
N PRO A 42 -6.30 7.47 15.38
CA PRO A 42 -7.41 7.44 14.44
C PRO A 42 -7.80 8.80 13.88
N THR A 43 -7.63 9.88 14.67
CA THR A 43 -7.97 11.24 14.26
C THR A 43 -6.94 11.78 13.27
N VAL A 44 -5.66 11.53 13.53
CA VAL A 44 -4.57 11.91 12.62
C VAL A 44 -4.67 11.12 11.33
N PHE A 45 -4.95 9.82 11.43
CA PHE A 45 -5.09 8.94 10.28
C PHE A 45 -6.29 9.32 9.40
N ALA A 46 -7.44 9.63 9.99
CA ALA A 46 -8.61 10.09 9.24
C ALA A 46 -8.31 11.36 8.43
N ARG A 47 -7.66 12.36 9.04
CA ARG A 47 -7.27 13.59 8.33
C ARG A 47 -6.26 13.35 7.22
N LEU A 48 -5.36 12.37 7.40
CA LEU A 48 -4.43 11.96 6.37
C LEU A 48 -5.17 11.32 5.20
N LEU A 49 -6.15 10.44 5.48
CA LEU A 49 -6.99 9.83 4.45
C LEU A 49 -7.81 10.87 3.68
N ASP A 50 -8.40 11.88 4.36
CA ASP A 50 -9.13 12.96 3.70
C ASP A 50 -8.23 13.72 2.71
N ALA A 51 -6.99 14.02 3.12
CA ALA A 51 -6.02 14.70 2.25
C ALA A 51 -5.60 13.81 1.06
N ILE A 52 -5.44 12.51 1.28
CA ILE A 52 -5.14 11.54 0.23
C ILE A 52 -6.31 11.43 -0.75
N GLU A 53 -7.55 11.39 -0.26
CA GLU A 53 -8.76 11.33 -1.09
C GLU A 53 -8.86 12.53 -2.02
N GLU A 54 -8.53 13.73 -1.53
CA GLU A 54 -8.48 14.93 -2.36
C GLU A 54 -7.45 14.81 -3.49
N MET A 55 -6.24 14.32 -3.17
CA MET A 55 -5.17 14.13 -4.15
C MET A 55 -5.48 13.05 -5.19
N GLN A 56 -6.21 12.01 -4.81
CA GLN A 56 -6.57 10.90 -5.70
C GLN A 56 -7.50 11.31 -6.84
N LYS A 57 -8.18 12.45 -6.74
CA LYS A 57 -9.02 13.00 -7.83
C LYS A 57 -8.22 13.30 -9.09
N ASP A 58 -6.96 13.70 -8.93
CA ASP A 58 -6.08 14.08 -10.04
C ASP A 58 -5.10 12.97 -10.43
N LEU A 59 -4.61 12.19 -9.45
CA LEU A 59 -3.65 11.11 -9.69
C LEU A 59 -3.91 9.92 -8.74
N PRO A 60 -4.29 8.74 -9.28
CA PRO A 60 -4.46 7.52 -8.49
C PRO A 60 -3.22 7.23 -7.63
N SER A 61 -3.41 6.97 -6.34
CA SER A 61 -2.32 6.70 -5.40
C SER A 61 -2.33 5.23 -5.00
N VAL A 62 -1.17 4.58 -5.08
CA VAL A 62 -0.97 3.18 -4.67
C VAL A 62 -0.17 3.16 -3.38
N PHE A 63 -0.76 2.59 -2.34
CA PHE A 63 -0.12 2.38 -1.04
C PHE A 63 0.12 0.87 -0.84
N PRO A 64 1.38 0.40 -0.79
CA PRO A 64 1.69 -1.00 -0.48
C PRO A 64 1.47 -1.23 1.02
N ILE A 65 0.35 -1.87 1.34
CA ILE A 65 0.07 -2.33 2.69
C ILE A 65 0.68 -3.73 2.83
N HIS A 66 1.57 -3.90 3.80
CA HIS A 66 1.84 -5.24 4.30
C HIS A 66 0.62 -5.67 5.12
N THR A 67 -0.35 -6.32 4.49
CA THR A 67 -1.34 -7.09 5.24
C THR A 67 -0.58 -8.10 6.10
N PRO A 68 -0.83 -8.19 7.42
CA PRO A 68 -0.42 -9.37 8.15
C PRO A 68 -0.97 -10.55 7.36
N ASP A 69 -0.12 -11.51 7.01
CA ASP A 69 -0.57 -12.72 6.33
C ASP A 69 -1.82 -13.24 7.04
N ALA A 70 -2.87 -13.57 6.30
CA ALA A 70 -4.09 -14.15 6.88
C ALA A 70 -3.80 -15.38 7.77
N GLU A 71 -2.62 -15.98 7.60
CA GLU A 71 -2.08 -17.07 8.43
C GLU A 71 -1.73 -16.61 9.86
N GLN A 72 -1.31 -15.36 10.05
CA GLN A 72 -0.90 -14.81 11.35
C GLN A 72 -2.11 -14.42 12.22
N HIS A 73 -3.23 -14.03 11.61
CA HIS A 73 -4.49 -13.74 12.31
C HIS A 73 -5.09 -14.95 13.04
N ARG A 74 -4.73 -16.19 12.68
CA ARG A 74 -5.26 -17.40 13.31
C ARG A 74 -4.71 -17.63 14.72
N GLN A 75 -3.59 -17.01 15.09
CA GLN A 75 -2.99 -17.14 16.43
C GLN A 75 -3.51 -16.11 17.45
N GLU A 76 -4.10 -15.00 17.00
CA GLU A 76 -4.52 -13.91 17.89
C GLU A 76 -6.04 -13.78 18.10
N GLY A 77 -6.84 -14.69 17.54
CA GLY A 77 -8.28 -14.81 17.89
C GLY A 77 -9.15 -13.62 17.46
N LEU A 78 -8.68 -12.76 16.56
CA LEU A 78 -9.44 -11.63 16.04
C LEU A 78 -10.16 -12.02 14.74
N PRO A 79 -11.47 -11.71 14.59
CA PRO A 79 -12.24 -12.09 13.41
C PRO A 79 -11.74 -11.34 12.17
N GLY A 80 -11.52 -12.07 11.08
CA GLY A 80 -11.08 -11.53 9.79
C GLY A 80 -12.14 -10.61 9.14
N PRO A 81 -11.72 -9.68 8.26
CA PRO A 81 -12.64 -8.73 7.66
C PRO A 81 -13.58 -9.42 6.65
N HIS A 82 -14.86 -9.01 6.69
CA HIS A 82 -15.90 -9.36 5.72
C HIS A 82 -15.70 -8.62 4.39
#